data_AF-A0A1D9HD67-F1
#
_entry.id   AF-A0A1D9HD67-F1
#
_cell.length_a   1.000
_cell.length_b   1.000
_cell.length_c   1.000
_cell.angle_alpha   90.00
_cell.angle_beta   90.00
_cell.angle_gamma   90.00
#
_symmetry.space_group_name_H-M   'P 1'
#
loop_
_entity.id
_entity.type
_entity.pdbx_description
1 polymer ?
#
loop_
_entity_poly.entity_id
_entity_poly.type
_entity_poly.pdbx_seq_one_letter_code
_entity_poly.pdbx_strand_id
1 'polypeptide(L)'
;MRHLGDHLLVGHFSDLHYSTGNLAEADRCFGFAVEDAIASRCAVGVVSGDSTDHRLDAHTPALRVLAGRIHQLSRHMPVLMLQGTFSHEPPGTLDLFPLMSAGYPVYVADHIHQVALLGGEFVASAGSLFTSEEVDALLASGIPEVVFTCVPTVNKAVLAAAVGAGQAATALGDHLAAYLGAAGAVNRLLRARGVRTLGVSHGTVNGCQTEHGVPMAGFDHEFSIGALFEAECDGFLLGHIHRAQQWAQDGRVVAYPGSIGRFHYGEIGDKGYLQWELAPGRAVARQVVTPARETLCYDFDGPPDMERLATVAGGAADKFVRIRWTIDEEHRQLVDRDAICALFGAAAEVKLEGRVLPAVRSRAEGISRAAGLGQKLSHWGELASVDMGPLLDRLGMLETADAQSITDLVLAQLDQRPVETVAPAEPAATPEKAQPVASTVATASPALDWLSDDLFAGVPA
;
A
#
# COMPACT_ATOMS: atom_id res chain seq x y z
N MET A 1 38.69 -0.05 -19.10
CA MET A 1 38.41 -0.99 -17.99
C MET A 1 38.76 -2.39 -18.46
N ARG A 2 39.62 -3.16 -17.77
CA ARG A 2 39.90 -4.56 -18.12
C ARG A 2 38.85 -5.44 -17.45
N HIS A 3 37.80 -5.86 -18.16
CA HIS A 3 36.95 -6.96 -17.72
C HIS A 3 37.72 -8.26 -17.91
N LEU A 4 38.33 -8.73 -16.83
CA LEU A 4 39.15 -9.95 -16.75
C LEU A 4 38.43 -11.01 -15.90
N GLY A 5 37.10 -11.08 -16.01
CA GLY A 5 36.27 -12.08 -15.36
C GLY A 5 35.25 -12.65 -16.34
N ASP A 6 34.98 -13.95 -16.26
CA ASP A 6 34.01 -14.66 -17.09
C ASP A 6 32.57 -14.14 -16.90
N HIS A 7 32.33 -13.35 -15.84
CA HIS A 7 31.00 -12.91 -15.40
C HIS A 7 30.91 -11.39 -15.23
N LEU A 8 29.75 -10.83 -15.58
CA LEU A 8 29.39 -9.42 -15.38
C LEU A 8 28.47 -9.31 -14.16
N LEU A 9 28.77 -8.40 -13.24
CA LEU A 9 27.90 -8.10 -12.09
C LEU A 9 26.98 -6.92 -12.40
N VAL A 10 25.69 -7.06 -12.11
CA VAL A 10 24.67 -6.00 -12.32
C VAL A 10 23.91 -5.77 -11.02
N GLY A 11 23.77 -4.52 -10.61
CA GLY A 11 22.89 -4.13 -9.50
C GLY A 11 21.50 -3.79 -10.02
N HIS A 12 20.49 -4.56 -9.65
CA HIS A 12 19.10 -4.37 -10.08
C HIS A 12 18.25 -3.89 -8.91
N PHE A 13 17.84 -2.63 -9.01
CA PHE A 13 16.98 -1.91 -8.08
C PHE A 13 15.60 -1.71 -8.71
N SER A 14 14.56 -1.66 -7.91
CA SER A 14 13.20 -1.40 -8.40
C SER A 14 12.34 -0.82 -7.29
N ASP A 15 11.23 -0.19 -7.68
CA ASP A 15 10.14 0.19 -6.76
C ASP A 15 10.72 0.94 -5.55
N LEU A 16 11.44 2.03 -5.86
CA LEU A 16 12.15 2.84 -4.87
C LEU A 16 11.19 3.74 -4.09
N HIS A 17 10.09 4.14 -4.73
CA HIS A 17 8.98 4.90 -4.16
C HIS A 17 9.42 6.10 -3.30
N TYR A 18 10.38 6.89 -3.79
CA TYR A 18 10.79 8.12 -3.11
C TYR A 18 9.61 9.09 -3.05
N SER A 19 9.33 9.60 -1.85
CA SER A 19 8.36 10.67 -1.56
C SER A 19 8.70 11.33 -0.24
N THR A 20 8.01 12.43 0.09
CA THR A 20 8.17 13.05 1.41
C THR A 20 7.85 12.07 2.56
N GLY A 21 6.83 11.21 2.39
CA GLY A 21 6.45 10.21 3.39
C GLY A 21 7.44 9.05 3.48
N ASN A 22 7.91 8.55 2.33
CA ASN A 22 8.78 7.38 2.28
C ASN A 22 10.28 7.71 2.40
N LEU A 23 10.69 8.98 2.37
CA LEU A 23 12.09 9.40 2.21
C LEU A 23 13.05 8.70 3.19
N ALA A 24 12.70 8.66 4.47
CA ALA A 24 13.57 8.10 5.50
C ALA A 24 13.77 6.57 5.36
N GLU A 25 12.80 5.86 4.80
CA GLU A 25 12.89 4.42 4.55
C GLU A 25 13.53 4.13 3.19
N ALA A 26 13.06 4.82 2.15
CA ALA A 26 13.58 4.70 0.79
C ALA A 26 15.08 5.00 0.75
N ASP A 27 15.56 6.09 1.37
CA ASP A 27 16.98 6.44 1.36
C ASP A 27 17.84 5.57 2.27
N ARG A 28 17.30 5.11 3.40
CA ARG A 28 17.99 4.12 4.25
C ARG A 28 18.30 2.86 3.45
N CYS A 29 17.34 2.39 2.67
CA CYS A 29 17.48 1.15 1.92
C CYS A 29 18.25 1.33 0.62
N PHE A 30 17.87 2.32 -0.20
CA PHE A 30 18.53 2.57 -1.47
C PHE A 30 19.95 3.12 -1.28
N GLY A 31 20.18 3.97 -0.27
CA GLY A 31 21.53 4.41 0.09
C GLY A 31 22.46 3.23 0.41
N PHE A 32 22.00 2.28 1.23
CA PHE A 32 22.73 1.03 1.48
C PHE A 32 22.96 0.24 0.18
N ALA A 33 21.92 0.06 -0.63
CA ALA A 33 22.00 -0.71 -1.87
C ALA A 33 22.99 -0.11 -2.88
N VAL A 34 23.04 1.23 -2.98
CA VAL A 34 24.01 1.96 -3.80
C VAL A 34 25.43 1.73 -3.30
N GLU A 35 25.65 1.88 -1.99
CA GLU A 35 26.97 1.68 -1.37
C GLU A 35 27.46 0.23 -1.53
N ASP A 36 26.59 -0.76 -1.31
CA ASP A 36 26.93 -2.17 -1.49
C ASP A 36 27.21 -2.51 -2.95
N ALA A 37 26.39 -2.05 -3.91
CA ALA A 37 26.63 -2.30 -5.33
C ALA A 37 27.96 -1.70 -5.82
N ILE A 38 28.33 -0.51 -5.32
CA ILE A 38 29.63 0.10 -5.59
C ILE A 38 30.77 -0.72 -4.98
N ALA A 39 30.64 -1.14 -3.71
CA ALA A 39 31.64 -1.94 -3.02
C ALA A 39 31.85 -3.31 -3.68
N SER A 40 30.76 -3.92 -4.11
CA SER A 40 30.70 -5.19 -4.87
C SER A 40 31.21 -5.07 -6.30
N ARG A 41 31.50 -3.84 -6.77
CA ARG A 41 31.95 -3.54 -8.15
C ARG A 41 30.97 -4.05 -9.21
N CYS A 42 29.67 -3.82 -8.98
CA CYS A 42 28.69 -3.94 -10.05
C CYS A 42 29.14 -3.08 -11.25
N ALA A 43 29.08 -3.67 -12.43
CA ALA A 43 29.54 -3.03 -13.66
C ALA A 43 28.50 -2.09 -14.26
N VAL A 44 27.22 -2.28 -13.92
CA VAL A 44 26.09 -1.44 -14.34
C VAL A 44 24.99 -1.51 -13.29
N GLY A 45 24.34 -0.38 -13.04
CA GLY A 45 23.14 -0.28 -12.21
C GLY A 45 21.89 -0.20 -13.08
N VAL A 46 20.82 -0.90 -12.70
CA VAL A 46 19.54 -0.90 -13.40
C VAL A 46 18.43 -0.55 -12.40
N VAL A 47 17.66 0.50 -12.67
CA VAL A 47 16.43 0.83 -11.94
C VAL A 47 15.24 0.46 -12.84
N SER A 48 14.50 -0.59 -12.50
CA SER A 48 13.42 -1.12 -13.33
C SER A 48 12.05 -0.44 -13.11
N GLY A 49 12.05 0.87 -12.85
CA GLY A 49 10.83 1.70 -12.72
C GLY A 49 10.39 1.99 -11.29
N ASP A 50 9.43 2.91 -11.19
CA ASP A 50 8.80 3.42 -9.96
C ASP A 50 9.84 3.94 -8.95
N SER A 51 10.74 4.80 -9.44
CA SER A 51 11.73 5.49 -8.61
C SER A 51 11.07 6.46 -7.62
N THR A 52 9.90 6.99 -7.98
CA THR A 52 9.07 7.91 -7.18
C THR A 52 7.74 7.28 -6.82
N ASP A 53 7.21 7.60 -5.65
CA ASP A 53 5.91 7.07 -5.15
C ASP A 53 4.69 7.67 -5.86
N HIS A 54 4.88 8.87 -6.41
CA HIS A 54 3.91 9.64 -7.16
C HIS A 54 4.67 10.78 -7.84
N ARG A 55 3.96 11.59 -8.63
CA ARG A 55 4.52 12.83 -9.18
C ARG A 55 5.15 13.69 -8.08
N LEU A 56 6.47 13.84 -8.11
CA LEU A 56 7.19 14.73 -7.20
C LEU A 56 7.39 16.12 -7.79
N ASP A 57 7.16 17.14 -6.99
CA ASP A 57 7.58 18.50 -7.35
C ASP A 57 9.11 18.63 -7.24
N ALA A 58 9.69 19.44 -8.13
CA ALA A 58 11.15 19.60 -8.23
C ALA A 58 11.83 20.09 -6.93
N HIS A 59 11.09 20.81 -6.09
CA HIS A 59 11.59 21.37 -4.83
C HIS A 59 11.55 20.38 -3.66
N THR A 60 10.97 19.19 -3.85
CA THR A 60 10.85 18.19 -2.78
C THR A 60 12.23 17.64 -2.38
N PRO A 61 12.52 17.47 -1.07
CA PRO A 61 13.75 16.83 -0.64
C PRO A 61 13.93 15.42 -1.20
N ALA A 62 12.82 14.69 -1.40
CA ALA A 62 12.84 13.33 -1.94
C ALA A 62 13.47 13.26 -3.33
N LEU A 63 13.09 14.15 -4.25
CA LEU A 63 13.68 14.19 -5.59
C LEU A 63 15.18 14.49 -5.53
N ARG A 64 15.59 15.46 -4.70
CA ARG A 64 17.01 15.82 -4.54
C ARG A 64 17.84 14.63 -4.01
N VAL A 65 17.31 13.89 -3.04
CA VAL A 65 18.01 12.74 -2.45
C VAL A 65 18.09 11.59 -3.46
N LEU A 66 17.00 11.26 -4.15
CA LEU A 66 16.99 10.28 -5.24
C LEU A 66 18.02 10.64 -6.31
N ALA A 67 18.00 11.88 -6.80
CA ALA A 67 18.98 12.41 -7.75
C ALA A 67 20.43 12.26 -7.24
N GLY A 68 20.66 12.53 -5.95
CA GLY A 68 21.97 12.32 -5.31
C GLY A 68 22.43 10.87 -5.33
N ARG A 69 21.52 9.90 -5.11
CA ARG A 69 21.84 8.46 -5.16
C ARG A 69 22.10 7.96 -6.58
N ILE A 70 21.33 8.42 -7.56
CA ILE A 70 21.60 8.12 -8.98
C ILE A 70 22.92 8.75 -9.44
N HIS A 71 23.17 10.01 -9.05
CA HIS A 71 24.46 10.67 -9.27
C HIS A 71 25.61 9.86 -8.66
N GLN A 72 25.46 9.38 -7.41
CA GLN A 72 26.45 8.53 -6.75
C GLN A 72 26.72 7.25 -7.53
N LEU A 73 25.70 6.53 -8.00
CA LEU A 73 25.88 5.36 -8.88
C LEU A 73 26.65 5.73 -10.16
N SER A 74 26.24 6.81 -10.83
CA SER A 74 26.84 7.25 -12.10
C SER A 74 28.33 7.61 -11.98
N ARG A 75 28.84 7.88 -10.77
CA ARG A 75 30.28 8.06 -10.50
C ARG A 75 31.10 6.80 -10.58
N HIS A 76 30.46 5.65 -10.51
CA HIS A 76 31.12 4.35 -10.38
C HIS A 76 30.73 3.35 -11.47
N MET A 77 29.55 3.51 -12.07
CA MET A 77 29.05 2.62 -13.12
C MET A 77 28.01 3.32 -14.01
N PRO A 78 27.84 2.89 -15.27
CA PRO A 78 26.68 3.26 -16.09
C PRO A 78 25.38 2.89 -15.38
N VAL A 79 24.33 3.68 -15.59
CA VAL A 79 23.00 3.44 -15.00
C VAL A 79 21.94 3.42 -16.07
N LEU A 80 21.11 2.39 -16.09
CA LEU A 80 19.89 2.34 -16.90
C LEU A 80 18.68 2.55 -15.99
N MET A 81 17.83 3.52 -16.31
CA MET A 81 16.56 3.75 -15.64
C MET A 81 15.42 3.47 -16.62
N LEU A 82 14.56 2.52 -16.29
CA LEU A 82 13.37 2.20 -17.06
C LEU A 82 12.20 3.07 -16.57
N GLN A 83 11.40 3.60 -17.49
CA GLN A 83 10.12 4.24 -17.17
C GLN A 83 9.15 3.22 -16.54
N GLY A 84 8.80 3.45 -15.27
CA GLY A 84 7.74 2.74 -14.56
C GLY A 84 6.36 3.29 -14.88
N THR A 85 5.42 3.09 -13.96
CA THR A 85 4.04 3.49 -14.15
C THR A 85 3.87 5.02 -14.18
N PHE A 86 2.94 5.52 -15.00
CA PHE A 86 2.76 6.97 -15.17
C PHE A 86 2.16 7.69 -13.96
N SER A 87 1.54 6.96 -13.02
CA SER A 87 1.08 7.51 -11.75
C SER A 87 2.23 7.80 -10.79
N HIS A 88 3.26 6.95 -10.82
CA HIS A 88 4.47 7.08 -10.04
C HIS A 88 5.44 8.06 -10.69
N GLU A 89 5.71 7.87 -11.98
CA GLU A 89 6.67 8.62 -12.79
C GLU A 89 5.99 9.17 -14.05
N PRO A 90 5.36 10.37 -14.01
CA PRO A 90 4.80 10.97 -15.21
C PRO A 90 5.86 11.12 -16.33
N PRO A 91 5.49 11.00 -17.62
CA PRO A 91 6.43 11.14 -18.72
C PRO A 91 7.28 12.41 -18.61
N GLY A 92 8.59 12.27 -18.79
CA GLY A 92 9.57 13.34 -18.64
C GLY A 92 10.15 13.50 -17.23
N THR A 93 9.64 12.78 -16.22
CA THR A 93 10.23 12.77 -14.86
C THR A 93 11.66 12.27 -14.89
N LEU A 94 11.91 11.22 -15.68
CA LEU A 94 13.23 10.58 -15.74
C LEU A 94 14.27 11.36 -16.56
N ASP A 95 13.85 12.27 -17.44
CA ASP A 95 14.73 13.07 -18.32
C ASP A 95 15.72 13.95 -17.54
N LEU A 96 15.44 14.18 -16.26
CA LEU A 96 16.31 14.94 -15.36
C LEU A 96 17.58 14.16 -14.97
N PHE A 97 17.53 12.83 -14.89
CA PHE A 97 18.64 12.03 -14.36
C PHE A 97 19.86 11.95 -15.29
N PRO A 98 19.72 11.82 -16.63
CA PRO A 98 20.84 11.97 -17.56
C PRO A 98 21.65 13.25 -17.36
N LEU A 99 20.96 14.37 -17.07
CA LEU A 99 21.58 15.67 -16.85
C LEU A 99 22.40 15.74 -15.54
N MET A 100 22.17 14.80 -14.63
CA MET A 100 22.82 14.71 -13.31
C MET A 100 23.91 13.64 -13.26
N SER A 101 24.17 12.96 -14.38
CA SER A 101 25.23 11.96 -14.50
C SER A 101 26.62 12.55 -14.18
N ALA A 102 27.52 11.72 -13.66
CA ALA A 102 28.88 12.14 -13.38
C ALA A 102 29.88 11.01 -13.56
N GLY A 103 30.64 11.02 -14.65
CA GLY A 103 31.70 10.03 -14.92
C GLY A 103 31.23 8.92 -15.85
N TYR A 104 30.11 8.25 -15.53
CA TYR A 104 29.44 7.29 -16.40
C TYR A 104 28.04 7.77 -16.79
N PRO A 105 27.52 7.36 -17.96
CA PRO A 105 26.22 7.82 -18.44
C PRO A 105 25.07 7.24 -17.63
N VAL A 106 24.00 8.02 -17.54
CA VAL A 106 22.67 7.55 -17.12
C VAL A 106 21.79 7.53 -18.36
N TYR A 107 21.25 6.36 -18.69
CA TYR A 107 20.36 6.14 -19.83
C TYR A 107 18.92 5.93 -19.35
N VAL A 108 17.98 6.61 -19.99
CA VAL A 108 16.54 6.46 -19.69
C VAL A 108 15.90 5.67 -20.82
N ALA A 109 15.24 4.58 -20.45
CA ALA A 109 14.47 3.74 -21.36
C ALA A 109 12.96 3.99 -21.14
N ASP A 110 12.39 4.88 -21.96
CA ASP A 110 11.00 5.36 -21.89
C ASP A 110 10.09 4.82 -23.00
N HIS A 111 10.64 4.07 -23.95
CA HIS A 111 9.92 3.35 -25.00
C HIS A 111 10.48 1.94 -25.21
N ILE A 112 9.78 1.10 -26.00
CA ILE A 112 10.21 -0.26 -26.32
C ILE A 112 11.34 -0.22 -27.35
N HIS A 113 12.54 -0.68 -26.97
CA HIS A 113 13.72 -0.75 -27.82
C HIS A 113 14.82 -1.66 -27.24
N GLN A 114 15.93 -1.82 -27.97
CA GLN A 114 17.14 -2.45 -27.44
C GLN A 114 18.25 -1.42 -27.28
N VAL A 115 19.08 -1.59 -26.24
CA VAL A 115 20.23 -0.71 -25.99
C VAL A 115 21.43 -1.55 -25.59
N ALA A 116 22.56 -1.32 -26.24
CA ALA A 116 23.84 -1.96 -25.94
C ALA A 116 24.65 -1.07 -25.00
N LEU A 117 25.27 -1.65 -23.98
CA LEU A 117 26.39 -1.01 -23.27
C LEU A 117 27.68 -1.47 -23.95
N LEU A 118 28.41 -0.52 -24.56
CA LEU A 118 29.64 -0.78 -25.27
C LEU A 118 30.69 0.25 -24.90
N GLY A 119 31.79 -0.19 -24.27
CA GLY A 119 32.90 0.71 -23.93
C GLY A 119 32.52 1.76 -22.88
N GLY A 120 31.49 1.47 -22.08
CA GLY A 120 30.95 2.38 -21.07
C GLY A 120 29.89 3.36 -21.57
N GLU A 121 29.52 3.30 -22.86
CA GLU A 121 28.49 4.15 -23.46
C GLU A 121 27.26 3.33 -23.87
N PHE A 122 26.08 3.94 -23.79
CA PHE A 122 24.84 3.33 -24.25
C PHE A 122 24.59 3.64 -25.72
N VAL A 123 24.34 2.60 -26.52
CA VAL A 123 24.03 2.70 -27.95
C VAL A 123 22.65 2.07 -28.19
N ALA A 124 21.66 2.89 -28.53
CA ALA A 124 20.29 2.45 -28.74
C ALA A 124 20.06 1.95 -30.18
N SER A 125 19.12 1.02 -30.37
CA SER A 125 18.60 0.64 -31.68
C SER A 125 17.78 1.78 -32.27
N ALA A 126 17.80 1.94 -33.60
CA ALA A 126 17.01 2.97 -34.28
C ALA A 126 15.49 2.71 -34.19
N GLY A 127 15.10 1.43 -34.09
CA GLY A 127 13.71 1.01 -33.86
C GLY A 127 13.55 0.21 -32.57
N SER A 128 12.49 -0.59 -32.48
CA SER A 128 12.21 -1.41 -31.28
C SER A 128 13.18 -2.57 -31.06
N LEU A 129 13.95 -2.93 -32.09
CA LEU A 129 14.96 -4.00 -32.08
C LEU A 129 16.15 -3.55 -32.91
N PHE A 130 17.34 -4.07 -32.59
CA PHE A 130 18.47 -3.98 -33.50
C PHE A 130 18.20 -4.79 -34.76
N THR A 131 18.42 -4.16 -35.91
CA THR A 131 18.53 -4.83 -37.20
C THR A 131 19.84 -5.62 -37.29
N SER A 132 19.92 -6.57 -38.22
CA SER A 132 21.16 -7.32 -38.46
C SER A 132 22.34 -6.40 -38.81
N GLU A 133 22.10 -5.33 -39.57
CA GLU A 133 23.12 -4.34 -39.92
C GLU A 133 23.64 -3.59 -38.69
N GLU A 134 22.74 -3.18 -37.78
CA GLU A 134 23.14 -2.54 -36.52
C GLU A 134 23.90 -3.52 -35.61
N VAL A 135 23.48 -4.78 -35.52
CA VAL A 135 24.23 -5.81 -34.76
C VAL A 135 25.64 -5.99 -35.32
N ASP A 136 25.78 -6.10 -36.64
CA ASP A 136 27.10 -6.24 -37.28
C ASP A 136 27.97 -4.99 -37.04
N ALA A 137 27.38 -3.79 -37.12
CA ALA A 137 28.08 -2.54 -36.83
C ALA A 137 28.52 -2.40 -35.36
N LEU A 138 27.66 -2.82 -34.41
CA LEU A 138 27.99 -2.89 -32.98
C LEU A 138 29.18 -3.81 -32.76
N LEU A 139 29.11 -5.05 -33.26
CA LEU A 139 30.15 -6.06 -33.08
C LEU A 139 31.48 -5.69 -33.77
N ALA A 140 31.42 -4.95 -34.88
CA ALA A 140 32.60 -4.40 -35.54
C ALA A 140 33.30 -3.31 -34.69
N SER A 141 32.55 -2.59 -33.86
CA SER A 141 33.06 -1.55 -32.97
C SER A 141 33.60 -2.12 -31.64
N GLY A 142 33.16 -3.33 -31.28
CA GLY A 142 33.60 -4.09 -30.11
C GLY A 142 32.50 -5.04 -29.63
N ILE A 143 32.83 -5.97 -28.74
CA ILE A 143 31.80 -6.83 -28.11
C ILE A 143 31.15 -6.01 -26.98
N PRO A 144 29.82 -5.74 -27.03
CA PRO A 144 29.13 -5.05 -25.95
C PRO A 144 29.28 -5.80 -24.63
N GLU A 145 29.39 -5.08 -23.52
CA GLU A 145 29.42 -5.69 -22.19
C GLU A 145 28.10 -6.44 -21.91
N VAL A 146 26.97 -5.83 -22.32
CA VAL A 146 25.61 -6.37 -22.23
C VAL A 146 24.68 -5.64 -23.21
N VAL A 147 23.65 -6.31 -23.69
CA VAL A 147 22.53 -5.71 -24.43
C VAL A 147 21.25 -5.85 -23.63
N PHE A 148 20.52 -4.75 -23.48
CA PHE A 148 19.23 -4.68 -22.79
C PHE A 148 18.08 -4.67 -23.80
N THR A 149 17.08 -5.53 -23.60
CA THR A 149 15.75 -5.45 -24.20
C THR A 149 14.84 -4.72 -23.23
N CYS A 150 14.47 -3.48 -23.54
CA CYS A 150 13.74 -2.59 -22.65
C CYS A 150 12.25 -2.58 -23.00
N VAL A 151 11.40 -2.86 -22.00
CA VAL A 151 9.94 -2.82 -22.11
C VAL A 151 9.38 -1.97 -20.96
N PRO A 152 9.31 -0.65 -21.11
CA PRO A 152 8.72 0.21 -20.08
C PRO A 152 7.20 0.00 -19.98
N THR A 153 6.59 0.55 -18.93
CA THR A 153 5.14 0.47 -18.76
C THR A 153 4.40 1.07 -19.95
N VAL A 154 3.42 0.33 -20.48
CA VAL A 154 2.63 0.76 -21.65
C VAL A 154 1.33 1.43 -21.18
N ASN A 155 0.95 2.52 -21.85
CA ASN A 155 -0.31 3.21 -21.52
C ASN A 155 -1.53 2.39 -22.00
N LYS A 156 -2.16 1.67 -21.07
CA LYS A 156 -3.38 0.88 -21.34
C LYS A 156 -4.52 1.73 -21.89
N ALA A 157 -4.65 3.01 -21.53
CA ALA A 157 -5.71 3.87 -22.04
C ALA A 157 -5.51 4.21 -23.53
N VAL A 158 -4.25 4.42 -23.95
CA VAL A 158 -3.90 4.63 -25.37
C VAL A 158 -4.25 3.39 -26.18
N LEU A 159 -3.95 2.21 -25.66
CA LEU A 159 -4.31 0.96 -26.32
C LEU A 159 -5.83 0.74 -26.33
N ALA A 160 -6.52 0.98 -25.21
CA ALA A 160 -7.97 0.88 -25.11
C ALA A 160 -8.70 1.82 -26.07
N ALA A 161 -8.15 3.01 -26.33
CA ALA A 161 -8.69 3.92 -27.35
C ALA A 161 -8.56 3.36 -28.77
N ALA A 162 -7.57 2.50 -29.04
CA ALA A 162 -7.33 1.91 -30.35
C ALA A 162 -8.10 0.59 -30.58
N VAL A 163 -8.17 -0.30 -29.57
CA VAL A 163 -8.75 -1.66 -29.71
C VAL A 163 -10.02 -1.90 -28.88
N GLY A 164 -10.46 -0.91 -28.10
CA GLY A 164 -11.59 -1.00 -27.18
C GLY A 164 -11.19 -1.55 -25.80
N ALA A 165 -11.79 -0.99 -24.74
CA ALA A 165 -11.41 -1.26 -23.34
C ALA A 165 -11.48 -2.75 -22.93
N GLY A 166 -12.48 -3.49 -23.43
CA GLY A 166 -12.64 -4.91 -23.12
C GLY A 166 -11.62 -5.85 -23.77
N GLN A 167 -10.93 -5.40 -24.83
CA GLN A 167 -9.92 -6.19 -25.55
C GLN A 167 -8.49 -5.69 -25.29
N ALA A 168 -8.33 -4.52 -24.69
CA ALA A 168 -7.05 -3.86 -24.50
C ALA A 168 -6.04 -4.73 -23.72
N ALA A 169 -6.48 -5.39 -22.64
CA ALA A 169 -5.57 -6.19 -21.82
C ALA A 169 -5.05 -7.43 -22.57
N THR A 170 -5.94 -8.19 -23.23
CA THR A 170 -5.55 -9.35 -24.04
C THR A 170 -4.68 -8.94 -25.23
N ALA A 171 -5.08 -7.88 -25.95
CA ALA A 171 -4.31 -7.37 -27.08
C ALA A 171 -2.92 -6.89 -26.66
N LEU A 172 -2.79 -6.24 -25.49
CA LEU A 172 -1.50 -5.82 -24.95
C LEU A 172 -0.59 -7.03 -24.72
N GLY A 173 -1.11 -8.05 -24.03
CA GLY A 173 -0.38 -9.29 -23.75
C GLY A 173 0.10 -9.97 -25.02
N ASP A 174 -0.76 -10.07 -26.05
CA ASP A 174 -0.42 -10.66 -27.34
C ASP A 174 0.65 -9.86 -28.09
N HIS A 175 0.52 -8.52 -28.10
CA HIS A 175 1.52 -7.65 -28.74
C HIS A 175 2.87 -7.71 -28.03
N LEU A 176 2.89 -7.70 -26.70
CA LEU A 176 4.11 -7.85 -25.92
C LEU A 176 4.74 -9.24 -26.12
N ALA A 177 3.94 -10.31 -26.15
CA ALA A 177 4.44 -11.66 -26.43
C ALA A 177 5.07 -11.75 -27.83
N ALA A 178 4.43 -11.16 -28.85
CA ALA A 178 4.98 -11.10 -30.20
C ALA A 178 6.30 -10.30 -30.26
N TYR A 179 6.36 -9.16 -29.57
CA TYR A 179 7.59 -8.37 -29.45
C TYR A 179 8.70 -9.17 -28.77
N LEU A 180 8.42 -9.81 -27.63
CA LEU A 180 9.41 -10.60 -26.89
C LEU A 180 9.92 -11.78 -27.73
N GLY A 181 9.05 -12.47 -28.48
CA GLY A 181 9.48 -13.52 -29.41
C GLY A 181 10.40 -12.99 -30.53
N ALA A 182 10.12 -11.79 -31.06
CA ALA A 182 10.98 -11.14 -32.05
C ALA A 182 12.33 -10.70 -31.45
N ALA A 183 12.30 -10.12 -30.25
CA ALA A 183 13.51 -9.79 -29.48
C ALA A 183 14.36 -11.04 -29.22
N GLY A 184 13.72 -12.18 -28.97
CA GLY A 184 14.40 -13.44 -28.74
C GLY A 184 15.25 -13.92 -29.91
N ALA A 185 14.83 -13.64 -31.15
CA ALA A 185 15.64 -13.93 -32.32
C ALA A 185 16.95 -13.11 -32.32
N VAL A 186 16.88 -11.83 -31.96
CA VAL A 186 18.05 -10.94 -31.86
C VAL A 186 18.94 -11.35 -30.68
N ASN A 187 18.35 -11.65 -29.52
CA ASN A 187 19.09 -12.06 -28.32
C ASN A 187 19.81 -13.40 -28.49
N ARG A 188 19.24 -14.35 -29.25
CA ARG A 188 19.95 -15.57 -29.66
C ARG A 188 21.15 -15.28 -30.55
N LEU A 189 21.02 -14.37 -31.52
CA LEU A 189 22.12 -13.97 -32.38
C LEU A 189 23.26 -13.35 -31.56
N LEU A 190 22.95 -12.40 -30.68
CA LEU A 190 23.91 -11.74 -29.79
C LEU A 190 24.63 -12.74 -28.87
N ARG A 191 23.88 -13.63 -28.23
CA ARG A 191 24.43 -14.67 -27.36
C ARG A 191 25.32 -15.66 -28.09
N ALA A 192 24.99 -16.03 -29.33
CA ALA A 192 25.85 -16.86 -30.18
C ALA A 192 27.19 -16.17 -30.52
N ARG A 193 27.26 -14.84 -30.38
CA ARG A 193 28.47 -14.03 -30.52
C ARG A 193 29.16 -13.73 -29.17
N GLY A 194 28.69 -14.34 -28.08
CA GLY A 194 29.27 -14.18 -26.74
C GLY A 194 28.82 -12.90 -26.02
N VAL A 195 27.78 -12.22 -26.49
CA VAL A 195 27.22 -11.03 -25.84
C VAL A 195 26.21 -11.45 -24.78
N ARG A 196 26.27 -10.83 -23.60
CA ARG A 196 25.30 -11.03 -22.51
C ARG A 196 24.01 -10.27 -22.82
N THR A 197 22.87 -10.84 -22.50
CA THR A 197 21.57 -10.22 -22.78
C THR A 197 20.70 -10.12 -21.52
N LEU A 198 20.10 -8.95 -21.31
CA LEU A 198 19.15 -8.70 -20.22
C LEU A 198 17.83 -8.18 -20.77
N GLY A 199 16.71 -8.67 -20.26
CA GLY A 199 15.43 -7.97 -20.38
C GLY A 199 15.23 -7.03 -19.20
N VAL A 200 14.59 -5.88 -19.38
CA VAL A 200 14.18 -4.98 -18.29
C VAL A 200 12.75 -4.54 -18.53
N SER A 201 11.87 -4.73 -17.54
CA SER A 201 10.46 -4.34 -17.66
C SER A 201 9.86 -3.93 -16.32
N HIS A 202 8.79 -3.14 -16.36
CA HIS A 202 8.00 -2.78 -15.19
C HIS A 202 6.54 -3.18 -15.42
N GLY A 203 6.10 -4.27 -14.79
CA GLY A 203 4.77 -4.82 -15.01
C GLY A 203 4.54 -6.17 -14.33
N THR A 204 3.34 -6.71 -14.54
CA THR A 204 2.83 -7.85 -13.76
C THR A 204 2.90 -9.18 -14.52
N VAL A 205 3.55 -10.17 -13.92
CA VAL A 205 3.55 -11.57 -14.39
C VAL A 205 2.35 -12.32 -13.84
N ASN A 206 1.65 -13.07 -14.70
CA ASN A 206 0.53 -13.92 -14.28
C ASN A 206 0.94 -14.92 -13.18
N GLY A 207 0.20 -14.93 -12.07
CA GLY A 207 0.43 -15.81 -10.94
C GLY A 207 1.57 -15.39 -10.00
N CYS A 208 2.16 -14.20 -10.18
CA CYS A 208 3.12 -13.66 -9.21
C CYS A 208 2.47 -13.47 -7.84
N GLN A 209 3.27 -13.53 -6.78
CA GLN A 209 2.81 -13.32 -5.42
C GLN A 209 2.99 -11.85 -5.04
N THR A 210 1.94 -11.23 -4.49
CA THR A 210 2.04 -9.89 -3.91
C THR A 210 2.91 -9.88 -2.66
N GLU A 211 3.27 -8.68 -2.21
CA GLU A 211 3.92 -8.39 -0.93
C GLU A 211 3.15 -8.85 0.29
N HIS A 212 1.88 -9.22 0.15
CA HIS A 212 1.07 -9.83 1.22
C HIS A 212 0.87 -11.35 1.02
N GLY A 213 1.54 -11.96 0.05
CA GLY A 213 1.47 -13.40 -0.20
C GLY A 213 0.21 -13.86 -0.94
N VAL A 214 -0.56 -12.92 -1.50
CA VAL A 214 -1.74 -13.23 -2.30
C VAL A 214 -1.29 -13.42 -3.75
N PRO A 215 -1.64 -14.54 -4.41
CA PRO A 215 -1.42 -14.67 -5.84
C PRO A 215 -2.22 -13.62 -6.59
N MET A 216 -1.59 -12.87 -7.49
CA MET A 216 -2.32 -11.94 -8.35
C MET A 216 -3.15 -12.72 -9.36
N ALA A 217 -4.48 -12.62 -9.24
CA ALA A 217 -5.46 -13.11 -10.18
C ALA A 217 -6.18 -11.92 -10.84
N GLY A 218 -6.40 -11.99 -12.15
CA GLY A 218 -6.99 -10.88 -12.92
C GLY A 218 -6.66 -11.00 -14.40
N PHE A 219 -7.22 -10.11 -15.22
CA PHE A 219 -6.90 -9.99 -16.65
C PHE A 219 -5.88 -8.88 -16.93
N ASP A 220 -5.41 -8.17 -15.90
CA ASP A 220 -4.53 -7.01 -16.03
C ASP A 220 -3.04 -7.35 -16.09
N HIS A 221 -2.68 -8.64 -16.12
CA HIS A 221 -1.30 -9.08 -16.27
C HIS A 221 -0.76 -8.76 -17.67
N GLU A 222 0.41 -8.14 -17.71
CA GLU A 222 1.06 -7.76 -18.96
C GLU A 222 1.89 -8.91 -19.52
N PHE A 223 2.37 -9.80 -18.65
CA PHE A 223 3.31 -10.86 -19.00
C PHE A 223 2.82 -12.25 -18.60
N SER A 224 3.06 -13.21 -19.49
CA SER A 224 3.18 -14.61 -19.10
C SER A 224 4.65 -14.94 -18.89
N ILE A 225 4.94 -15.86 -17.96
CA ILE A 225 6.32 -16.29 -17.73
C ILE A 225 6.96 -16.90 -18.98
N GLY A 226 6.15 -17.62 -19.79
CA GLY A 226 6.60 -18.18 -21.07
C GLY A 226 7.04 -17.11 -22.06
N ALA A 227 6.25 -16.03 -22.22
CA ALA A 227 6.62 -14.93 -23.11
C ALA A 227 7.93 -14.24 -22.70
N LEU A 228 8.18 -14.10 -21.39
CA LEU A 228 9.45 -13.55 -20.89
C LEU A 228 10.65 -14.45 -21.23
N PHE A 229 10.49 -15.78 -21.14
CA PHE A 229 11.55 -16.71 -21.56
C PHE A 229 11.72 -16.82 -23.10
N GLU A 230 10.67 -16.54 -23.88
CA GLU A 230 10.77 -16.40 -25.35
C GLU A 230 11.61 -15.19 -25.77
N ALA A 231 11.78 -14.20 -24.90
CA ALA A 231 12.73 -13.10 -25.11
C ALA A 231 14.19 -13.55 -25.15
N GLU A 232 14.49 -14.77 -24.71
CA GLU A 232 15.80 -15.40 -24.86
C GLU A 232 16.97 -14.61 -24.28
N CYS A 233 16.67 -13.78 -23.28
CA CYS A 233 17.65 -13.07 -22.45
C CYS A 233 18.31 -14.03 -21.46
N ASP A 234 19.55 -13.74 -21.05
CA ASP A 234 20.21 -14.47 -19.97
C ASP A 234 19.50 -14.21 -18.63
N GLY A 235 19.19 -12.94 -18.36
CA GLY A 235 18.38 -12.50 -17.23
C GLY A 235 17.23 -11.61 -17.68
N PHE A 236 16.14 -11.56 -16.92
CA PHE A 236 15.03 -10.63 -17.14
C PHE A 236 14.68 -9.94 -15.81
N LEU A 237 14.99 -8.65 -15.74
CA LEU A 237 14.90 -7.79 -14.57
C LEU A 237 13.52 -7.13 -14.56
N LEU A 238 12.66 -7.55 -13.63
CA LEU A 238 11.32 -7.02 -13.50
C LEU A 238 11.20 -6.04 -12.33
N GLY A 239 10.33 -5.03 -12.48
CA GLY A 239 9.79 -4.18 -11.42
C GLY A 239 8.27 -4.23 -11.37
N HIS A 240 7.64 -3.56 -10.39
CA HIS A 240 6.19 -3.43 -10.10
C HIS A 240 5.71 -4.28 -8.91
N ILE A 241 6.26 -5.48 -8.75
CA ILE A 241 5.86 -6.38 -7.66
C ILE A 241 6.79 -6.19 -6.48
N HIS A 242 6.23 -5.73 -5.36
CA HIS A 242 6.98 -5.37 -4.16
C HIS A 242 7.54 -6.59 -3.38
N ARG A 243 7.29 -7.81 -3.86
CA ARG A 243 7.85 -9.03 -3.31
C ARG A 243 8.94 -9.62 -4.20
N ALA A 244 10.09 -9.87 -3.59
CA ALA A 244 11.17 -10.62 -4.21
C ALA A 244 10.72 -12.02 -4.60
N GLN A 245 10.91 -12.37 -5.88
CA GLN A 245 10.58 -13.69 -6.42
C GLN A 245 11.28 -13.92 -7.76
N GLN A 246 11.52 -15.18 -8.12
CA GLN A 246 12.23 -15.53 -9.34
C GLN A 246 11.76 -16.85 -9.94
N TRP A 247 11.97 -16.97 -11.25
CA TRP A 247 11.76 -18.17 -12.05
C TRP A 247 13.01 -18.45 -12.86
N ALA A 248 13.35 -19.72 -13.05
CA ALA A 248 14.54 -20.13 -13.80
C ALA A 248 14.18 -21.19 -14.85
N GLN A 249 14.77 -21.07 -16.03
CA GLN A 249 14.61 -22.03 -17.11
C GLN A 249 15.90 -22.08 -17.97
N ASP A 250 16.50 -23.26 -18.10
CA ASP A 250 17.66 -23.50 -18.97
C ASP A 250 18.83 -22.53 -18.73
N GLY A 251 19.14 -22.24 -17.47
CA GLY A 251 20.20 -21.31 -17.07
C GLY A 251 19.84 -19.82 -17.15
N ARG A 252 18.66 -19.49 -17.69
CA ARG A 252 18.11 -18.13 -17.73
C ARG A 252 17.23 -17.86 -16.52
N VAL A 253 17.17 -16.61 -16.07
CA VAL A 253 16.42 -16.22 -14.86
C VAL A 253 15.55 -15.00 -15.11
N VAL A 254 14.30 -15.05 -14.65
CA VAL A 254 13.38 -13.91 -14.59
C VAL A 254 13.15 -13.60 -13.11
N ALA A 255 13.31 -12.34 -12.67
CA ALA A 255 13.14 -12.02 -11.26
C ALA A 255 12.64 -10.61 -10.98
N TYR A 256 11.83 -10.50 -9.92
CA TYR A 256 11.52 -9.26 -9.22
C TYR A 256 12.44 -9.13 -8.00
N PRO A 257 13.05 -7.97 -7.74
CA PRO A 257 13.80 -7.70 -6.52
C PRO A 257 12.86 -7.43 -5.34
N GLY A 258 11.61 -7.07 -5.61
CA GLY A 258 10.73 -6.46 -4.63
C GLY A 258 10.98 -4.96 -4.51
N SER A 259 10.27 -4.32 -3.60
CA SER A 259 10.52 -2.92 -3.22
C SER A 259 11.82 -2.80 -2.44
N ILE A 260 12.49 -1.66 -2.57
CA ILE A 260 13.79 -1.44 -1.92
C ILE A 260 13.67 -1.40 -0.39
N GLY A 261 12.55 -0.90 0.12
CA GLY A 261 12.19 -0.82 1.54
C GLY A 261 10.75 -1.28 1.80
N ARG A 262 10.28 -1.15 3.06
CA ARG A 262 8.87 -1.42 3.40
C ARG A 262 8.04 -0.14 3.30
N PHE A 263 7.06 -0.14 2.42
CA PHE A 263 6.17 1.01 2.18
C PHE A 263 4.73 0.73 2.59
N HIS A 264 4.36 -0.54 2.76
CA HIS A 264 3.06 -0.98 3.22
C HIS A 264 3.17 -1.79 4.52
N TYR A 265 2.12 -1.70 5.33
CA TYR A 265 2.07 -2.44 6.58
C TYR A 265 1.68 -3.91 6.34
N GLY A 266 2.51 -4.83 6.82
CA GLY A 266 2.26 -6.28 6.72
C GLY A 266 2.86 -6.91 5.48
N GLU A 267 3.80 -6.24 4.82
CA GLU A 267 4.62 -6.84 3.77
C GLU A 267 5.43 -8.01 4.30
N ILE A 268 5.44 -9.13 3.57
CA ILE A 268 6.14 -10.36 3.95
C ILE A 268 7.49 -10.49 3.27
N GLY A 269 8.40 -11.21 3.92
CA GLY A 269 9.76 -11.46 3.41
C GLY A 269 10.71 -10.27 3.56
N ASP A 270 11.93 -10.48 3.10
CA ASP A 270 13.00 -9.50 3.13
C ASP A 270 12.86 -8.49 1.98
N LYS A 271 13.36 -7.27 2.22
CA LYS A 271 13.47 -6.21 1.23
C LYS A 271 14.91 -6.12 0.75
N GLY A 272 15.11 -5.68 -0.48
CA GLY A 272 16.44 -5.68 -1.04
C GLY A 272 16.50 -5.27 -2.50
N TYR A 273 17.68 -5.46 -3.06
CA TYR A 273 17.92 -5.39 -4.50
C TYR A 273 18.51 -6.73 -4.97
N LEU A 274 18.54 -6.96 -6.28
CA LEU A 274 19.16 -8.17 -6.84
C LEU A 274 20.56 -7.85 -7.38
N GLN A 275 21.56 -8.60 -6.94
CA GLN A 275 22.85 -8.66 -7.60
C GLN A 275 22.82 -9.83 -8.59
N TRP A 276 23.04 -9.52 -9.86
CA TRP A 276 23.06 -10.50 -10.94
C TRP A 276 24.48 -10.82 -11.33
N GLU A 277 24.79 -12.10 -11.50
CA GLU A 277 26.01 -12.60 -12.11
C GLU A 277 25.67 -13.18 -13.49
N LEU A 278 26.21 -12.57 -14.54
CA LEU A 278 25.84 -12.84 -15.93
C LEU A 278 26.99 -13.39 -16.77
N ALA A 279 26.71 -14.46 -17.50
CA ALA A 279 27.49 -14.93 -18.63
C ALA A 279 26.55 -15.22 -19.80
N PRO A 280 27.05 -15.25 -21.05
CA PRO A 280 26.24 -15.64 -22.19
C PRO A 280 25.59 -17.02 -21.97
N GLY A 281 24.26 -17.07 -21.99
CA GLY A 281 23.44 -18.24 -21.73
C GLY A 281 23.20 -18.60 -20.26
N ARG A 282 23.68 -17.79 -19.30
CA ARG A 282 23.56 -18.09 -17.87
C ARG A 282 23.43 -16.82 -17.01
N ALA A 283 22.42 -16.80 -16.16
CA ALA A 283 22.26 -15.80 -15.11
C ALA A 283 22.08 -16.44 -13.74
N VAL A 284 22.55 -15.74 -12.71
CA VAL A 284 22.22 -16.02 -11.30
C VAL A 284 21.83 -14.71 -10.65
N ALA A 285 20.62 -14.62 -10.09
CA ALA A 285 20.18 -13.50 -9.28
C ALA A 285 20.27 -13.85 -7.79
N ARG A 286 20.84 -12.95 -6.99
CA ARG A 286 20.90 -13.08 -5.53
C ARG A 286 20.36 -11.82 -4.88
N GLN A 287 19.46 -12.00 -3.92
CA GLN A 287 18.95 -10.88 -3.14
C GLN A 287 20.00 -10.43 -2.13
N VAL A 288 20.29 -9.13 -2.14
CA VAL A 288 21.05 -8.45 -1.09
C VAL A 288 20.03 -7.71 -0.24
N VAL A 289 19.89 -8.15 1.01
CA VAL A 289 18.88 -7.64 1.94
C VAL A 289 19.26 -6.23 2.39
N THR A 290 18.34 -5.29 2.23
CA THR A 290 18.49 -3.91 2.69
C THR A 290 18.16 -3.80 4.18
N PRO A 291 18.62 -2.76 4.88
CA PRO A 291 18.28 -2.51 6.29
C PRO A 291 16.86 -1.96 6.45
N ALA A 292 15.89 -2.49 5.69
CA ALA A 292 14.50 -2.08 5.75
C ALA A 292 13.89 -2.33 7.13
N ARG A 293 13.07 -1.39 7.58
CA ARG A 293 12.43 -1.49 8.90
C ARG A 293 11.48 -2.67 8.93
N GLU A 294 11.36 -3.31 10.08
CA GLU A 294 10.33 -4.31 10.30
C GLU A 294 8.97 -3.65 10.55
N THR A 295 7.90 -4.39 10.26
CA THR A 295 6.54 -3.96 10.56
C THR A 295 5.91 -4.86 11.62
N LEU A 296 5.42 -4.26 12.71
CA LEU A 296 4.66 -4.92 13.76
C LEU A 296 3.17 -4.57 13.59
N CYS A 297 2.33 -5.55 13.25
CA CYS A 297 0.88 -5.36 13.13
C CYS A 297 0.16 -6.06 14.29
N TYR A 298 -0.67 -5.32 15.01
CA TYR A 298 -1.50 -5.82 16.10
C TYR A 298 -2.98 -5.55 15.81
N ASP A 299 -3.79 -6.60 15.89
CA ASP A 299 -5.22 -6.57 15.64
C ASP A 299 -5.99 -6.93 16.92
N PHE A 300 -7.00 -6.12 17.25
CA PHE A 300 -7.87 -6.31 18.41
C PHE A 300 -9.35 -6.34 17.99
N ASP A 301 -10.10 -7.27 18.58
CA ASP A 301 -11.56 -7.31 18.53
C ASP A 301 -12.07 -6.83 19.90
N GLY A 302 -12.45 -5.56 19.98
CA GLY A 302 -12.61 -4.80 21.21
C GLY A 302 -11.50 -3.74 21.43
N PRO A 303 -11.48 -3.04 22.58
CA PRO A 303 -10.45 -2.05 22.89
C PRO A 303 -9.05 -2.69 22.90
N PRO A 304 -8.00 -1.96 22.48
CA PRO A 304 -6.63 -2.46 22.54
C PRO A 304 -6.22 -2.87 23.96
N ASP A 305 -5.64 -4.07 24.09
CA ASP A 305 -5.10 -4.57 25.35
C ASP A 305 -3.78 -3.87 25.67
N MET A 306 -3.82 -2.93 26.62
CA MET A 306 -2.67 -2.12 27.02
C MET A 306 -1.57 -2.93 27.70
N GLU A 307 -1.90 -4.01 28.41
CA GLU A 307 -0.88 -4.88 29.02
C GLU A 307 -0.13 -5.63 27.93
N ARG A 308 -0.86 -6.21 26.97
CA ARG A 308 -0.25 -6.86 25.79
C ARG A 308 0.61 -5.87 25.01
N LEU A 309 0.13 -4.67 24.75
CA LEU A 309 0.90 -3.64 24.03
C LEU A 309 2.18 -3.25 24.80
N ALA A 310 2.11 -3.12 26.13
CA ALA A 310 3.28 -2.81 26.95
C ALA A 310 4.35 -3.91 26.88
N THR A 311 3.97 -5.19 26.81
CA THR A 311 4.94 -6.29 26.69
C THR A 311 5.72 -6.28 25.38
N VAL A 312 5.10 -5.82 24.29
CA VAL A 312 5.72 -5.84 22.94
C VAL A 312 6.39 -4.52 22.58
N ALA A 313 6.02 -3.42 23.23
CA ALA A 313 6.55 -2.07 22.96
C ALA A 313 8.08 -1.99 23.03
N GLY A 314 8.72 -2.73 23.96
CA GLY A 314 10.18 -2.77 24.09
C GLY A 314 10.91 -3.27 22.84
N GLY A 315 10.24 -4.06 21.99
CA GLY A 315 10.79 -4.57 20.73
C GLY A 315 10.50 -3.72 19.50
N ALA A 316 9.87 -2.56 19.65
CA ALA A 316 9.38 -1.73 18.54
C ALA A 316 10.35 -0.63 18.09
N ALA A 317 11.53 -0.50 18.73
CA ALA A 317 12.49 0.54 18.40
C ALA A 317 12.90 0.52 16.92
N ASP A 318 12.81 1.67 16.24
CA ASP A 318 13.09 1.84 14.80
C ASP A 318 12.24 0.93 13.87
N LYS A 319 11.08 0.46 14.32
CA LYS A 319 10.12 -0.33 13.52
C LYS A 319 8.87 0.47 13.19
N PHE A 320 8.13 0.02 12.17
CA PHE A 320 6.79 0.52 11.89
C PHE A 320 5.77 -0.27 12.70
N VAL A 321 4.90 0.41 13.44
CA VAL A 321 3.88 -0.22 14.29
C VAL A 321 2.51 0.15 13.76
N ARG A 322 1.67 -0.84 13.46
CA ARG A 322 0.25 -0.64 13.16
C ARG A 322 -0.61 -1.35 14.18
N ILE A 323 -1.49 -0.60 14.82
CA ILE A 323 -2.45 -1.12 15.79
C ILE A 323 -3.85 -0.85 15.24
N ARG A 324 -4.60 -1.93 15.03
CA ARG A 324 -5.97 -1.88 14.54
C ARG A 324 -6.90 -2.47 15.56
N TRP A 325 -8.07 -1.87 15.70
CA TRP A 325 -9.11 -2.39 16.56
C TRP A 325 -10.49 -2.16 15.96
N THR A 326 -11.41 -3.07 16.26
CA THR A 326 -12.84 -2.89 15.98
C THR A 326 -13.59 -2.84 17.31
N ILE A 327 -14.44 -1.83 17.52
CA ILE A 327 -15.10 -1.60 18.80
C ILE A 327 -16.51 -1.05 18.62
N ASP A 328 -17.44 -1.41 19.50
CA ASP A 328 -18.79 -0.82 19.49
C ASP A 328 -18.75 0.66 19.88
N GLU A 329 -19.72 1.43 19.39
CA GLU A 329 -19.87 2.86 19.68
C GLU A 329 -19.87 3.17 21.19
N GLU A 330 -20.51 2.32 22.00
CA GLU A 330 -20.61 2.48 23.45
C GLU A 330 -19.28 2.33 24.18
N HIS A 331 -18.29 1.72 23.54
CA HIS A 331 -16.98 1.42 24.13
C HIS A 331 -15.86 2.31 23.55
N ARG A 332 -16.19 3.25 22.63
CA ARG A 332 -15.20 4.13 21.97
C ARG A 332 -14.30 4.87 22.95
N GLN A 333 -14.82 5.32 24.09
CA GLN A 333 -14.05 6.05 25.11
C GLN A 333 -13.03 5.20 25.86
N LEU A 334 -13.03 3.88 25.69
CA LEU A 334 -12.05 2.98 26.32
C LEU A 334 -10.66 3.01 25.65
N VAL A 335 -10.55 3.64 24.47
CA VAL A 335 -9.29 3.66 23.72
C VAL A 335 -8.52 4.95 23.98
N ASP A 336 -7.44 4.83 24.74
CA ASP A 336 -6.47 5.91 24.96
C ASP A 336 -5.39 5.87 23.87
N ARG A 337 -5.58 6.68 22.82
CA ARG A 337 -4.65 6.77 21.70
C ARG A 337 -3.30 7.36 22.12
N ASP A 338 -3.30 8.30 23.05
CA ASP A 338 -2.09 8.98 23.50
C ASP A 338 -1.22 8.05 24.34
N ALA A 339 -1.84 7.24 25.21
CA ALA A 339 -1.13 6.20 25.95
C ALA A 339 -0.52 5.14 25.02
N ILE A 340 -1.23 4.74 23.96
CA ILE A 340 -0.69 3.82 22.95
C ILE A 340 0.52 4.46 22.25
N CYS A 341 0.39 5.70 21.76
CA CYS A 341 1.51 6.40 21.13
C CYS A 341 2.71 6.55 22.07
N ALA A 342 2.48 6.83 23.36
CA ALA A 342 3.53 6.94 24.35
C ALA A 342 4.26 5.61 24.58
N LEU A 343 3.55 4.48 24.62
CA LEU A 343 4.16 3.14 24.72
C LEU A 343 5.13 2.88 23.56
N PHE A 344 4.75 3.28 22.35
CA PHE A 344 5.53 3.04 21.13
C PHE A 344 6.39 4.25 20.72
N GLY A 345 6.73 5.16 21.64
CA GLY A 345 7.49 6.38 21.31
C GLY A 345 8.90 6.14 20.73
N ALA A 346 9.45 4.93 20.85
CA ALA A 346 10.71 4.54 20.23
C ALA A 346 10.55 3.98 18.79
N ALA A 347 9.32 3.72 18.34
CA ALA A 347 9.04 3.27 16.99
C ALA A 347 9.35 4.37 15.96
N ALA A 348 9.64 3.96 14.73
CA ALA A 348 9.82 4.89 13.62
C ALA A 348 8.50 5.54 13.21
N GLU A 349 7.41 4.77 13.26
CA GLU A 349 6.05 5.24 13.01
C GLU A 349 5.05 4.39 13.81
N VAL A 350 3.98 5.03 14.28
CA VAL A 350 2.85 4.36 14.94
C VAL A 350 1.56 4.77 14.23
N LYS A 351 0.93 3.80 13.56
CA LYS A 351 -0.35 3.98 12.88
C LYS A 351 -1.49 3.33 13.67
N LEU A 352 -2.50 4.12 13.99
CA LEU A 352 -3.65 3.72 14.81
C LEU A 352 -4.94 3.75 13.99
N GLU A 353 -5.50 2.58 13.69
CA GLU A 353 -6.71 2.42 12.86
C GLU A 353 -7.86 1.83 13.68
N GLY A 354 -8.79 2.69 14.12
CA GLY A 354 -9.97 2.28 14.88
C GLY A 354 -11.21 2.21 14.00
N ARG A 355 -11.90 1.08 14.01
CA ARG A 355 -13.21 0.91 13.37
C ARG A 355 -14.30 0.89 14.44
N VAL A 356 -15.20 1.87 14.42
CA VAL A 356 -16.36 1.90 15.33
C VAL A 356 -17.56 1.24 14.66
N LEU A 357 -18.10 0.20 15.29
CA LEU A 357 -19.36 -0.41 14.87
C LEU A 357 -20.52 0.45 15.41
N PRO A 358 -21.36 1.03 14.54
CA PRO A 358 -22.45 1.89 14.97
C PRO A 358 -23.49 1.08 15.75
N ALA A 359 -24.01 1.67 16.84
CA ALA A 359 -25.07 1.05 17.60
C ALA A 359 -26.38 1.04 16.77
N VAL A 360 -26.74 -0.09 16.18
CA VAL A 360 -28.03 -0.24 15.49
C VAL A 360 -29.14 -0.36 16.54
N ARG A 361 -29.69 0.79 16.94
CA ARG A 361 -30.91 0.84 17.76
C ARG A 361 -32.12 0.57 16.86
N SER A 362 -32.48 -0.71 16.74
CA SER A 362 -33.75 -1.11 16.14
C SER A 362 -34.90 -0.58 17.01
N ARG A 363 -35.79 0.24 16.42
CA ARG A 363 -37.10 0.48 17.04
C ARG A 363 -37.84 -0.85 17.02
N ALA A 364 -38.29 -1.31 18.19
CA ALA A 364 -39.06 -2.53 18.28
C ALA A 364 -40.20 -2.56 17.25
N GLU A 365 -40.16 -3.59 16.39
CA GLU A 365 -41.12 -3.74 15.31
C GLU A 365 -42.53 -3.90 15.88
N GLY A 366 -43.51 -3.21 15.31
CA GLY A 366 -44.91 -3.31 15.73
C GLY A 366 -45.39 -2.18 16.65
N ILE A 367 -44.53 -1.56 17.48
CA ILE A 367 -44.95 -0.41 18.32
C ILE A 367 -45.44 0.75 17.45
N SER A 368 -44.73 1.07 16.36
CA SER A 368 -45.16 2.15 15.45
C SER A 368 -46.41 1.82 14.65
N ARG A 369 -46.73 0.53 14.46
CA ARG A 369 -47.88 0.03 13.69
C ARG A 369 -49.15 -0.15 14.54
N ALA A 370 -49.05 -0.14 15.87
CA ALA A 370 -50.20 -0.29 16.75
C ALA A 370 -51.17 0.92 16.63
N ALA A 371 -52.48 0.64 16.67
CA ALA A 371 -53.53 1.58 16.27
C ALA A 371 -53.83 2.66 17.32
N GLY A 372 -53.42 2.47 18.58
CA GLY A 372 -53.70 3.39 19.69
C GLY A 372 -52.57 3.49 20.71
N LEU A 373 -52.54 4.58 21.48
CA LEU A 373 -51.47 4.89 22.43
C LEU A 373 -51.36 3.82 23.53
N GLY A 374 -52.49 3.29 24.02
CA GLY A 374 -52.49 2.18 24.98
C GLY A 374 -51.85 0.90 24.43
N GLN A 375 -52.13 0.52 23.19
CA GLN A 375 -51.50 -0.65 22.56
C GLN A 375 -49.99 -0.45 22.37
N LYS A 376 -49.56 0.77 22.01
CA LYS A 376 -48.12 1.12 21.93
C LYS A 376 -47.43 0.96 23.29
N LEU A 377 -48.11 1.40 24.34
CA LEU A 377 -47.62 1.34 25.71
C LEU A 377 -47.55 -0.11 26.23
N SER A 378 -48.55 -0.95 25.93
CA SER A 378 -48.53 -2.39 26.23
C SER A 378 -47.40 -3.12 25.51
N HIS A 379 -47.25 -2.92 24.20
CA HIS A 379 -46.16 -3.53 23.42
C HIS A 379 -44.79 -3.11 23.95
N TRP A 380 -44.62 -1.82 24.33
CA TRP A 380 -43.38 -1.38 24.98
C TRP A 380 -43.15 -2.06 26.33
N GLY A 381 -44.19 -2.19 27.15
CA GLY A 381 -44.14 -2.89 28.44
C GLY A 381 -43.69 -4.34 28.34
N GLU A 382 -44.23 -5.08 27.37
CA GLU A 382 -43.84 -6.47 27.09
C GLU A 382 -42.36 -6.56 26.71
N LEU A 383 -41.88 -5.66 25.85
CA LEU A 383 -40.48 -5.62 25.42
C LEU A 383 -39.51 -5.20 26.53
N ALA A 384 -39.93 -4.28 27.40
CA ALA A 384 -39.14 -3.80 28.53
C ALA A 384 -39.29 -4.66 29.80
N SER A 385 -40.17 -5.67 29.78
CA SER A 385 -40.56 -6.48 30.96
C SER A 385 -41.04 -5.61 32.15
N VAL A 386 -41.83 -4.58 31.86
CA VAL A 386 -42.42 -3.67 32.85
C VAL A 386 -43.93 -3.91 32.93
N ASP A 387 -44.48 -4.03 34.14
CA ASP A 387 -45.94 -4.09 34.33
C ASP A 387 -46.56 -2.72 34.03
N MET A 388 -47.30 -2.67 32.92
CA MET A 388 -47.93 -1.45 32.44
C MET A 388 -49.38 -1.29 32.92
N GLY A 389 -49.94 -2.25 33.65
CA GLY A 389 -51.33 -2.17 34.16
C GLY A 389 -51.65 -0.82 34.81
N PRO A 390 -50.84 -0.36 35.79
CA PRO A 390 -51.08 0.93 36.46
C PRO A 390 -50.93 2.17 35.56
N LEU A 391 -50.21 2.05 34.44
CA LEU A 391 -50.00 3.14 33.49
C LEU A 391 -51.09 3.15 32.41
N LEU A 392 -51.56 1.97 31.99
CA LEU A 392 -52.70 1.80 31.07
C LEU A 392 -53.99 2.30 31.71
N ASP A 393 -54.21 2.03 33.01
CA ASP A 393 -55.37 2.53 33.74
C ASP A 393 -55.38 4.06 33.79
N ARG A 394 -54.22 4.67 34.09
CA ARG A 394 -54.06 6.14 34.09
C ARG A 394 -54.21 6.74 32.70
N LEU A 395 -53.70 6.06 31.68
CA LEU A 395 -53.88 6.50 30.29
C LEU A 395 -55.36 6.45 29.90
N GLY A 396 -56.08 5.39 30.26
CA GLY A 396 -57.53 5.28 30.03
C GLY A 396 -58.31 6.39 30.73
N MET A 397 -57.93 6.76 31.96
CA MET A 397 -58.51 7.91 32.65
C MET A 397 -58.25 9.22 31.89
N LEU A 398 -57.01 9.46 31.43
CA LEU A 398 -56.65 10.66 30.68
C LEU A 398 -57.34 10.76 29.31
N GLU A 399 -57.62 9.63 28.65
CA GLU A 399 -58.29 9.61 27.34
C GLU A 399 -59.81 9.83 27.45
N THR A 400 -60.44 9.50 28.59
CA THR A 400 -61.90 9.41 28.70
C THR A 400 -62.54 10.36 29.71
N ALA A 401 -61.78 10.86 30.69
CA ALA A 401 -62.30 11.74 31.74
C ALA A 401 -61.72 13.15 31.64
N ASP A 402 -62.53 14.15 32.02
CA ASP A 402 -62.05 15.52 32.15
C ASP A 402 -61.22 15.71 33.42
N ALA A 403 -60.45 16.80 33.46
CA ALA A 403 -59.51 17.07 34.55
C ALA A 403 -60.18 17.16 35.94
N GLN A 404 -61.42 17.65 36.02
CA GLN A 404 -62.14 17.77 37.29
C GLN A 404 -62.58 16.39 37.77
N SER A 405 -63.14 15.57 36.88
CA SER A 405 -63.56 14.19 37.17
C SER A 405 -62.40 13.29 37.62
N ILE A 406 -61.21 13.44 37.01
CA ILE A 406 -60.00 12.72 37.42
C ILE A 406 -59.55 13.17 38.81
N THR A 407 -59.56 14.49 39.06
CA THR A 407 -59.15 15.08 40.35
C THR A 407 -60.07 14.62 41.48
N ASP A 408 -61.39 14.64 41.25
CA ASP A 408 -62.39 14.21 42.23
C ASP A 408 -62.27 12.70 42.54
N LEU A 409 -61.98 11.86 41.53
CA LEU A 409 -61.72 10.43 41.72
C LEU A 409 -60.45 10.19 42.56
N VAL A 410 -59.37 10.90 42.27
CA VAL A 410 -58.10 10.79 43.03
C VAL A 410 -58.28 11.26 44.47
N LEU A 411 -59.00 12.37 44.69
CA LEU A 411 -59.34 12.86 46.03
C LEU A 411 -60.20 11.86 46.80
N ALA A 412 -61.22 11.28 46.16
CA ALA A 412 -62.07 10.26 46.78
C ALA A 412 -61.30 8.96 47.13
N GLN A 413 -60.33 8.57 46.31
CA GLN A 413 -59.46 7.42 46.59
C GLN A 413 -58.47 7.71 47.73
N LEU A 414 -58.03 8.96 47.88
CA LEU A 414 -57.20 9.42 49.00
C LEU A 414 -58.01 9.45 50.31
N ASP A 415 -59.29 9.83 50.27
CA ASP A 415 -60.19 9.84 51.43
C ASP A 415 -60.61 8.42 51.87
N GLN A 416 -60.58 7.43 50.97
CA GLN A 416 -60.90 6.03 51.25
C GLN A 416 -59.71 5.19 51.71
N ARG A 417 -58.49 5.74 51.74
CA ARG A 417 -57.34 5.06 52.35
C ARG A 417 -57.49 5.10 53.87
N PRO A 418 -57.45 3.96 54.57
CA PRO A 418 -57.37 3.99 56.03
C PRO A 418 -56.11 4.75 56.41
N VAL A 419 -56.20 5.62 57.41
CA VAL A 419 -55.01 6.09 58.13
C VAL A 419 -54.37 4.84 58.74
N GLU A 420 -53.32 4.33 58.10
CA GLU A 420 -52.44 3.37 58.77
C GLU A 420 -51.91 4.06 60.02
N THR A 421 -52.29 3.52 61.18
CA THR A 421 -51.68 3.87 62.45
C THR A 421 -50.24 3.43 62.38
N VAL A 422 -49.35 4.40 62.21
CA VAL A 422 -47.90 4.18 62.31
C VAL A 422 -47.60 3.69 63.72
N ALA A 423 -47.31 2.39 63.86
CA ALA A 423 -46.64 1.88 65.05
C ALA A 423 -45.22 2.49 65.11
N PRO A 424 -44.73 2.92 66.28
CA PRO A 424 -43.40 3.52 66.36
C PRO A 424 -42.35 2.42 66.18
N ALA A 425 -41.58 2.50 65.09
CA ALA A 425 -40.36 1.75 64.91
C ALA A 425 -39.15 2.67 65.05
N GLU A 426 -38.18 2.18 65.81
CA GLU A 426 -36.98 2.80 66.38
C GLU A 426 -35.97 3.40 65.38
N PRO A 427 -35.02 4.24 65.85
CA PRO A 427 -34.15 5.04 64.98
C PRO A 427 -32.89 4.29 64.56
N ALA A 428 -32.65 4.20 63.25
CA ALA A 428 -31.31 4.05 62.64
C ALA A 428 -31.46 4.20 61.11
N ALA A 429 -30.56 4.78 60.33
CA ALA A 429 -29.39 5.63 60.52
C ALA A 429 -29.23 6.40 59.20
N THR A 430 -28.71 7.62 59.25
CA THR A 430 -28.46 8.46 58.07
C THR A 430 -27.49 7.83 57.07
N PRO A 431 -27.72 8.04 55.76
CA PRO A 431 -26.63 8.46 54.89
C PRO A 431 -26.99 9.72 54.10
N GLU A 432 -26.23 10.76 54.44
CA GLU A 432 -25.43 11.62 53.55
C GLU A 432 -26.09 12.30 52.33
N LYS A 433 -26.11 13.64 52.41
CA LYS A 433 -26.47 14.58 51.36
C LYS A 433 -25.49 14.53 50.20
N ALA A 434 -25.99 14.33 48.98
CA ALA A 434 -25.32 14.79 47.76
C ALA A 434 -25.98 16.08 47.27
N GLN A 435 -25.15 17.09 47.06
CA GLN A 435 -25.45 18.48 46.73
C GLN A 435 -25.99 18.65 45.29
N PRO A 436 -26.72 19.75 45.00
CA PRO A 436 -27.15 20.05 43.64
C PRO A 436 -25.96 20.57 42.82
N VAL A 437 -25.69 19.95 41.66
CA VAL A 437 -24.75 20.52 40.69
C VAL A 437 -25.52 21.36 39.68
N ALA A 438 -25.19 22.64 39.68
CA ALA A 438 -25.76 23.69 38.87
C ALA A 438 -25.54 23.46 37.36
N SER A 439 -26.55 23.82 36.58
CA SER A 439 -26.47 23.94 35.12
C SER A 439 -25.62 25.16 34.76
N THR A 440 -24.41 24.94 34.24
CA THR A 440 -23.65 25.97 33.54
C THR A 440 -23.79 25.78 32.03
N VAL A 441 -24.49 26.72 31.41
CA VAL A 441 -24.45 26.99 29.97
C VAL A 441 -23.04 27.49 29.65
N ALA A 442 -22.33 26.76 28.79
CA ALA A 442 -21.10 27.23 28.15
C ALA A 442 -21.32 27.25 26.63
N THR A 443 -21.54 28.47 26.12
CA THR A 443 -21.45 28.83 24.72
C THR A 443 -19.99 29.02 24.34
N ALA A 444 -19.43 28.14 23.50
CA ALA A 444 -18.37 28.45 22.53
C ALA A 444 -18.05 27.18 21.71
N SER A 445 -18.30 27.25 20.41
CA SER A 445 -17.94 26.23 19.42
C SER A 445 -16.42 26.18 19.19
N PRO A 446 -15.84 24.99 19.02
CA PRO A 446 -14.77 24.78 18.06
C PRO A 446 -15.37 24.22 16.76
N ALA A 447 -14.98 24.81 15.65
CA ALA A 447 -15.43 24.47 14.31
C ALA A 447 -15.17 22.99 13.98
N LEU A 448 -16.17 22.34 13.39
CA LEU A 448 -15.99 21.09 12.66
C LEU A 448 -15.15 21.40 11.41
N ASP A 449 -13.89 20.99 11.42
CA ASP A 449 -12.96 21.22 10.30
C ASP A 449 -12.29 19.91 9.80
N TRP A 450 -12.97 18.77 9.92
CA TRP A 450 -12.43 17.48 9.42
C TRP A 450 -13.41 16.66 8.59
N LEU A 451 -14.55 17.26 8.19
CA LEU A 451 -15.56 16.63 7.33
C LEU A 451 -15.40 16.99 5.84
N SER A 452 -14.28 17.59 5.48
CA SER A 452 -13.84 17.75 4.10
C SER A 452 -12.65 16.83 3.88
N ASP A 453 -12.92 15.58 3.51
CA ASP A 453 -12.16 14.94 2.42
C ASP A 453 -12.95 13.75 1.87
N ASP A 454 -13.23 13.90 0.59
CA ASP A 454 -14.01 13.09 -0.35
C ASP A 454 -14.08 11.60 -0.09
N LEU A 455 -15.29 11.13 0.26
CA LEU A 455 -15.65 9.71 0.27
C LEU A 455 -16.28 9.21 -1.03
N PHE A 456 -16.34 10.02 -2.10
CA PHE A 456 -16.89 9.62 -3.39
C PHE A 456 -16.23 10.36 -4.57
N ALA A 457 -15.08 9.87 -5.02
CA ALA A 457 -14.57 10.16 -6.36
C ALA A 457 -14.56 8.87 -7.19
N GLY A 458 -15.63 8.66 -7.95
CA GLY A 458 -15.75 7.55 -8.88
C GLY A 458 -17.06 7.58 -9.66
N VAL A 459 -16.97 8.04 -10.91
CA VAL A 459 -17.65 7.59 -12.16
C VAL A 459 -17.83 8.79 -13.13
N PRO A 460 -17.56 8.62 -14.44
CA PRO A 460 -17.14 9.70 -15.34
C PRO A 460 -18.29 10.32 -16.16
N ALA A 461 -17.99 11.44 -16.80
CA ALA A 461 -18.64 11.92 -18.02
C ALA A 461 -17.59 12.05 -19.12
#